data_AF-A0A7C6K2W8-F1
#
_entry.id   AF-A0A7C6K2W8-F1
#
_cell.length_a   1.000
_cell.length_b   1.000
_cell.length_c   1.000
_cell.angle_alpha   90.00
_cell.angle_beta   90.00
_cell.angle_gamma   90.00
#
_symmetry.space_group_name_H-M   'P 1'
#
loop_
_entity.id
_entity.type
_entity.pdbx_description
1 polymer ?
#
loop_
_entity_poly.entity_id
_entity_poly.type
_entity_poly.pdbx_seq_one_letter_code
_entity_poly.pdbx_strand_id
1 'polypeptide(L)'
;MKFLDTTNKIEKVYLKGEFNLELWKKYIATIHPKLGQLCLEDMNKAIETGLVSFKEHYQPILNDVIKNKKAKEEVAKNFYLITQNLDQEIISKFGKTIDVEIVLYLGLCNGAGWVEVIDNKTYILLGIEKIIELKWYDLKAMKGLIYHELGHAYHNEYTKLNQKFDNNRDKFIWQLFTEGVATFFEQTLIGDFNYYHEDKDSWKDILSKFKSH
;
A
#
# COMPACT_ATOMS: atom_id res chain seq x y z
N MET A 1 1.36 0.75 -17.70
CA MET A 1 1.46 0.07 -16.38
C MET A 1 1.13 -1.43 -16.48
N LYS A 2 1.41 -2.20 -15.42
CA LYS A 2 0.94 -3.60 -15.25
C LYS A 2 0.12 -3.71 -13.96
N PHE A 3 -0.86 -4.62 -13.97
CA PHE A 3 -1.76 -4.83 -12.83
C PHE A 3 -1.83 -6.31 -12.50
N LEU A 4 -1.70 -6.66 -11.22
CA LEU A 4 -1.78 -8.03 -10.73
C LEU A 4 -2.77 -8.11 -9.57
N ASP A 5 -3.93 -8.73 -9.84
CA ASP A 5 -4.90 -9.11 -8.82
C ASP A 5 -4.63 -10.55 -8.39
N THR A 6 -4.42 -10.77 -7.08
CA THR A 6 -4.18 -12.10 -6.51
C THR A 6 -5.27 -12.55 -5.55
N THR A 7 -6.39 -11.82 -5.48
CA THR A 7 -7.49 -12.09 -4.54
C THR A 7 -8.06 -13.49 -4.65
N ASN A 8 -8.08 -14.07 -5.86
CA ASN A 8 -8.53 -15.44 -6.14
C ASN A 8 -7.58 -16.55 -5.62
N LYS A 9 -6.36 -16.21 -5.18
CA LYS A 9 -5.38 -17.14 -4.61
C LYS A 9 -5.35 -17.08 -3.08
N ILE A 10 -5.97 -16.07 -2.47
CA ILE A 10 -5.87 -15.77 -1.04
C ILE A 10 -6.44 -16.93 -0.20
N GLU A 11 -7.51 -17.59 -0.64
CA GLU A 11 -8.12 -18.70 0.09
C GLU A 11 -7.14 -19.84 0.37
N LYS A 12 -6.14 -20.03 -0.50
CA LYS A 12 -5.11 -21.08 -0.36
C LYS A 12 -4.12 -20.81 0.77
N VAL A 13 -4.14 -19.61 1.34
CA VAL A 13 -3.29 -19.21 2.48
C VAL A 13 -3.86 -19.69 3.81
N TYR A 14 -5.11 -20.15 3.84
CA TYR A 14 -5.82 -20.49 5.07
C TYR A 14 -5.92 -21.99 5.26
N LEU A 15 -5.75 -22.44 6.50
CA LEU A 15 -5.96 -23.81 6.92
C LEU A 15 -7.07 -23.83 7.98
N LYS A 16 -8.16 -24.56 7.69
CA LYS A 16 -9.35 -24.64 8.58
C LYS A 16 -9.93 -23.27 8.96
N GLY A 17 -9.84 -22.29 8.06
CA GLY A 17 -10.36 -20.93 8.29
C GLY A 17 -9.43 -20.01 9.06
N GLU A 18 -8.17 -20.42 9.30
CA GLU A 18 -7.16 -19.58 9.93
C GLU A 18 -5.97 -19.34 9.00
N PHE A 19 -5.44 -18.13 9.04
CA PHE A 19 -4.25 -17.71 8.31
C PHE A 19 -3.08 -18.61 8.67
N ASN A 20 -2.36 -19.08 7.65
CA ASN A 20 -1.18 -19.92 7.82
C ASN A 20 0.04 -19.26 7.18
N LEU A 21 1.04 -18.93 8.00
CA LEU A 21 2.24 -18.21 7.55
C LEU A 21 3.05 -19.01 6.53
N GLU A 22 3.13 -20.34 6.63
CA GLU A 22 3.87 -21.17 5.68
C GLU A 22 3.17 -21.26 4.31
N LEU A 23 1.84 -21.29 4.30
CA LEU A 23 1.06 -21.18 3.06
C LEU A 23 1.17 -19.77 2.46
N TRP A 24 1.18 -18.74 3.30
CA TRP A 24 1.40 -17.36 2.88
C TRP A 24 2.77 -17.19 2.22
N LYS A 25 3.85 -17.75 2.79
CA LYS A 25 5.20 -17.73 2.20
C LYS A 25 5.23 -18.34 0.79
N LYS A 26 4.48 -19.43 0.57
CA LYS A 26 4.34 -20.04 -0.76
C LYS A 26 3.55 -19.14 -1.71
N TYR A 27 2.47 -18.54 -1.23
CA TYR A 27 1.63 -17.62 -1.99
C TYR A 27 2.40 -16.36 -2.43
N ILE A 28 3.08 -15.68 -1.51
CA ILE A 28 3.79 -14.42 -1.79
C ILE A 28 4.96 -14.63 -2.75
N ALA A 29 5.61 -15.80 -2.70
CA ALA A 29 6.65 -16.19 -3.66
C ALA A 29 6.13 -16.34 -5.10
N THR A 30 4.82 -16.56 -5.30
CA THR A 30 4.22 -16.56 -6.65
C THR A 30 4.05 -15.17 -7.25
N ILE A 31 4.14 -14.13 -6.42
CA ILE A 31 4.10 -12.73 -6.84
C ILE A 31 5.52 -12.26 -7.14
N HIS A 32 6.39 -12.30 -6.13
CA HIS A 32 7.81 -12.01 -6.28
C HIS A 32 8.62 -12.66 -5.15
N PRO A 33 9.73 -13.37 -5.42
CA PRO A 33 10.50 -14.08 -4.39
C PRO A 33 11.00 -13.21 -3.23
N LYS A 34 11.36 -11.94 -3.51
CA LYS A 34 11.88 -10.99 -2.50
C LYS A 34 10.79 -10.33 -1.66
N LEU A 35 9.54 -10.31 -2.12
CA LEU A 35 8.46 -9.59 -1.44
C LEU A 35 8.13 -10.20 -0.07
N GLY A 36 8.16 -11.54 0.02
CA GLY A 36 7.96 -12.24 1.28
C GLY A 36 8.98 -11.85 2.36
N GLN A 37 10.24 -11.63 1.97
CA GLN A 37 11.28 -11.20 2.89
C GLN A 37 11.01 -9.79 3.42
N LEU A 38 10.69 -8.84 2.55
CA LEU A 38 10.39 -7.45 2.94
C LEU A 38 9.24 -7.38 3.95
N CYS A 39 8.14 -8.08 3.66
CA CYS A 39 6.97 -8.13 4.54
C CYS A 39 7.30 -8.72 5.91
N LEU A 40 8.07 -9.82 5.94
CA LEU A 40 8.49 -10.48 7.17
C LEU A 40 9.44 -9.62 8.00
N GLU A 41 10.41 -8.95 7.37
CA GLU A 41 11.36 -8.09 8.07
C GLU A 41 10.65 -6.93 8.79
N ASP A 42 9.70 -6.29 8.13
CA ASP A 42 8.93 -5.20 8.72
C ASP A 42 8.01 -5.67 9.86
N MET A 43 7.30 -6.81 9.67
CA MET A 43 6.53 -7.43 10.76
C MET A 43 7.42 -7.78 11.97
N ASN A 44 8.58 -8.39 11.73
CA ASN A 44 9.48 -8.80 12.80
C ASN A 44 10.03 -7.58 13.56
N LYS A 45 10.44 -6.51 12.86
CA LYS A 45 10.86 -5.25 13.49
C LYS A 45 9.78 -4.68 14.41
N ALA A 46 8.52 -4.73 13.99
CA ALA A 46 7.40 -4.28 14.82
C ALA A 46 7.24 -5.16 16.07
N ILE A 47 7.28 -6.48 15.92
CA ILE A 47 7.17 -7.43 17.04
C ILE A 47 8.34 -7.29 18.03
N GLU A 48 9.56 -7.05 17.55
CA GLU A 48 10.76 -6.86 18.36
C GLU A 48 10.66 -5.65 19.32
N THR A 49 9.78 -4.68 19.04
CA THR A 49 9.49 -3.57 19.97
C THR A 49 8.82 -4.04 21.27
N GLY A 50 8.21 -5.23 21.27
CA GLY A 50 7.41 -5.76 22.38
C GLY A 50 6.03 -5.11 22.55
N LEU A 51 5.68 -4.13 21.71
CA LEU A 51 4.38 -3.43 21.77
C LEU A 51 3.27 -4.17 21.02
N VAL A 52 3.63 -4.99 20.04
CA VAL A 52 2.71 -5.76 19.20
C VAL A 52 3.12 -7.22 19.14
N SER A 53 2.15 -8.09 18.91
CA SER A 53 2.34 -9.53 18.82
C SER A 53 1.61 -10.08 17.60
N PHE A 54 2.15 -11.13 16.98
CA PHE A 54 1.52 -11.74 15.80
C PHE A 54 0.08 -12.19 16.09
N LYS A 55 -0.12 -12.89 17.22
CA LYS A 55 -1.41 -13.52 17.54
C LYS A 55 -2.52 -12.49 17.82
N GLU A 56 -2.18 -11.38 18.47
CA GLU A 56 -3.19 -10.40 18.88
C GLU A 56 -3.38 -9.29 17.85
N HIS A 57 -2.32 -8.94 17.10
CA HIS A 57 -2.33 -7.76 16.24
C HIS A 57 -2.34 -8.10 14.75
N TYR A 58 -1.73 -9.21 14.31
CA TYR A 58 -1.67 -9.57 12.89
C TYR A 58 -2.72 -10.61 12.51
N GLN A 59 -2.78 -11.71 13.27
CA GLN A 59 -3.64 -12.84 12.96
C GLN A 59 -5.13 -12.48 12.86
N PRO A 60 -5.71 -11.60 13.70
CA PRO A 60 -7.12 -11.24 13.57
C PRO A 60 -7.42 -10.49 12.27
N ILE A 61 -6.57 -9.54 11.88
CA ILE A 61 -6.69 -8.74 10.66
C ILE A 61 -6.60 -9.66 9.42
N LEU A 62 -5.60 -10.53 9.40
CA LEU A 62 -5.42 -11.50 8.32
C LEU A 62 -6.62 -12.44 8.20
N ASN A 63 -7.11 -12.97 9.32
CA ASN A 63 -8.29 -13.83 9.34
C ASN A 63 -9.57 -13.11 8.88
N ASP A 64 -9.67 -11.80 9.05
CA ASP A 64 -10.87 -11.06 8.69
C ASP A 64 -11.11 -11.02 7.18
N VAL A 65 -10.04 -11.08 6.37
CA VAL A 65 -10.12 -11.06 4.89
C VAL A 65 -11.04 -12.15 4.34
N ILE A 66 -10.97 -13.37 4.89
CA ILE A 66 -11.83 -14.49 4.43
C ILE A 66 -13.20 -14.52 5.12
N LYS A 67 -13.33 -13.90 6.29
CA LYS A 67 -14.61 -13.75 7.01
C LYS A 67 -15.48 -12.71 6.30
N ASN A 68 -14.88 -11.62 5.85
CA ASN A 68 -15.55 -10.51 5.20
C ASN A 68 -15.55 -10.64 3.66
N LYS A 69 -16.23 -11.68 3.16
CA LYS A 69 -16.29 -12.00 1.72
C LYS A 69 -16.77 -10.82 0.88
N LYS A 70 -17.77 -10.08 1.36
CA LYS A 70 -18.33 -8.92 0.66
C LYS A 70 -17.28 -7.82 0.47
N ALA A 71 -16.55 -7.46 1.53
CA ALA A 71 -15.50 -6.45 1.43
C ALA A 71 -14.39 -6.92 0.47
N LYS A 72 -13.97 -8.18 0.55
CA LYS A 72 -12.96 -8.74 -0.38
C LYS A 72 -13.41 -8.69 -1.85
N GLU A 73 -14.67 -9.05 -2.13
CA GLU A 73 -15.26 -8.95 -3.48
C GLU A 73 -15.33 -7.50 -3.96
N GLU A 74 -15.65 -6.58 -3.06
CA GLU A 74 -15.70 -5.15 -3.36
C GLU A 74 -14.31 -4.57 -3.67
N VAL A 75 -13.28 -4.96 -2.92
CA VAL A 75 -11.88 -4.61 -3.21
C VAL A 75 -11.47 -5.10 -4.60
N ALA A 76 -11.68 -6.38 -4.91
CA ALA A 76 -11.30 -6.95 -6.21
C ALA A 76 -12.04 -6.25 -7.37
N LYS A 77 -13.34 -6.03 -7.21
CA LYS A 77 -14.16 -5.31 -8.19
C LYS A 77 -13.67 -3.88 -8.40
N ASN A 78 -13.43 -3.12 -7.33
CA ASN A 78 -13.03 -1.73 -7.44
C ASN A 78 -11.59 -1.60 -7.96
N PHE A 79 -10.68 -2.49 -7.57
CA PHE A 79 -9.36 -2.58 -8.18
C PHE A 79 -9.44 -2.78 -9.70
N TYR A 80 -10.26 -3.72 -10.16
CA TYR A 80 -10.51 -3.91 -11.59
C TYR A 80 -11.05 -2.64 -12.26
N LEU A 81 -12.09 -2.02 -11.68
CA LEU A 81 -12.72 -0.83 -12.25
C LEU A 81 -11.74 0.36 -12.37
N ILE A 82 -10.90 0.58 -11.36
CA ILE A 82 -9.95 1.69 -11.32
C ILE A 82 -8.83 1.46 -12.35
N THR A 83 -8.33 0.24 -12.47
CA THR A 83 -7.17 -0.07 -13.31
C THR A 83 -7.47 -0.10 -14.82
N GLN A 84 -8.73 -0.23 -15.25
CA GLN A 84 -9.11 -0.31 -16.67
C GLN A 84 -8.60 0.85 -17.54
N ASN A 85 -8.63 2.09 -17.02
CA ASN A 85 -8.30 3.30 -17.79
C ASN A 85 -7.25 4.19 -17.10
N LEU A 86 -6.52 3.62 -16.13
CA LEU A 86 -5.64 4.38 -15.25
C LEU A 86 -4.50 5.06 -16.00
N ASP A 87 -3.89 4.36 -16.98
CA ASP A 87 -2.85 4.94 -17.84
C ASP A 87 -3.36 6.18 -18.59
N GLN A 88 -4.56 6.12 -19.17
CA GLN A 88 -5.16 7.23 -19.92
C GLN A 88 -5.52 8.40 -19.00
N GLU A 89 -6.05 8.13 -17.81
CA GLU A 89 -6.39 9.16 -16.83
C GLU A 89 -5.14 9.96 -16.43
N ILE A 90 -4.04 9.27 -16.12
CA ILE A 90 -2.76 9.91 -15.80
C ILE A 90 -2.22 10.71 -16.99
N ILE A 91 -2.18 10.14 -18.18
CA ILE A 91 -1.69 10.84 -19.39
C ILE A 91 -2.52 12.11 -19.65
N SER A 92 -3.84 12.06 -19.44
CA SER A 92 -4.72 13.22 -19.68
C SER A 92 -4.45 14.40 -18.74
N LYS A 93 -3.91 14.15 -17.54
CA LYS A 93 -3.64 15.18 -16.52
C LYS A 93 -2.17 15.59 -16.46
N PHE A 94 -1.25 14.67 -16.69
CA PHE A 94 0.18 14.87 -16.50
C PHE A 94 1.01 14.72 -17.80
N GLY A 95 0.38 14.35 -18.91
CA GLY A 95 1.01 14.24 -20.24
C GLY A 95 1.84 12.98 -20.47
N LYS A 96 2.13 12.19 -19.43
CA LYS A 96 2.90 10.94 -19.48
C LYS A 96 2.52 10.01 -18.33
N THR A 97 2.76 8.71 -18.51
CA THR A 97 2.53 7.65 -17.51
C THR A 97 3.86 7.14 -16.92
N ILE A 98 3.86 6.10 -16.10
CA ILE A 98 5.05 5.47 -15.48
C ILE A 98 5.10 3.97 -15.71
N ASP A 99 6.30 3.39 -15.61
CA ASP A 99 6.50 1.94 -15.65
C ASP A 99 6.46 1.34 -14.25
N VAL A 100 5.24 1.01 -13.81
CA VAL A 100 4.98 0.43 -12.50
C VAL A 100 4.09 -0.82 -12.62
N GLU A 101 4.30 -1.76 -11.71
CA GLU A 101 3.38 -2.88 -11.47
C GLU A 101 2.60 -2.67 -10.18
N ILE A 102 1.27 -2.56 -10.29
CA ILE A 102 0.37 -2.42 -9.15
C ILE A 102 -0.16 -3.80 -8.77
N VAL A 103 0.09 -4.23 -7.54
CA VAL A 103 -0.23 -5.57 -7.06
C VAL A 103 -1.21 -5.49 -5.90
N LEU A 104 -2.38 -6.10 -6.06
CA LEU A 104 -3.34 -6.34 -4.97
C LEU A 104 -3.06 -7.71 -4.36
N TYR A 105 -2.68 -7.74 -3.08
CA TYR A 105 -2.18 -8.94 -2.40
C TYR A 105 -2.53 -8.99 -0.92
N LEU A 106 -2.34 -10.16 -0.29
CA LEU A 106 -2.39 -10.33 1.16
C LEU A 106 -1.01 -10.01 1.74
N GLY A 107 -0.88 -8.83 2.36
CA GLY A 107 0.39 -8.16 2.59
C GLY A 107 0.92 -8.19 4.01
N LEU A 108 0.51 -9.16 4.84
CA LEU A 108 1.03 -9.34 6.20
C LEU A 108 0.97 -8.07 7.08
N CYS A 109 -0.03 -7.22 6.85
CA CYS A 109 -0.30 -5.98 7.57
C CYS A 109 0.77 -4.88 7.42
N ASN A 110 1.63 -4.94 6.39
CA ASN A 110 2.67 -3.93 6.16
C ASN A 110 2.11 -2.54 5.80
N GLY A 111 0.96 -2.50 5.11
CA GLY A 111 0.32 -1.26 4.70
C GLY A 111 -0.87 -1.48 3.77
N ALA A 112 -1.77 -0.50 3.67
CA ALA A 112 -2.84 -0.52 2.68
C ALA A 112 -2.30 -0.23 1.28
N GLY A 113 -1.32 0.66 1.17
CA GLY A 113 -0.56 1.00 -0.03
C GLY A 113 0.88 1.33 0.37
N TRP A 114 1.82 0.99 -0.49
CA TRP A 114 3.21 1.45 -0.41
C TRP A 114 3.93 1.23 -1.75
N VAL A 115 5.01 1.98 -1.96
CA VAL A 115 5.87 1.89 -3.16
C VAL A 115 7.21 1.27 -2.80
N GLU A 116 7.68 0.33 -3.60
CA GLU A 116 9.00 -0.29 -3.44
C GLU A 116 9.66 -0.56 -4.80
N VAL A 117 10.99 -0.52 -4.86
CA VAL A 117 11.77 -0.90 -6.04
C VAL A 117 12.42 -2.26 -5.80
N ILE A 118 11.98 -3.26 -6.56
CA ILE A 118 12.52 -4.63 -6.49
C ILE A 118 13.12 -4.97 -7.85
N ASP A 119 14.41 -5.32 -7.88
CA ASP A 119 15.12 -5.70 -9.11
C ASP A 119 14.99 -4.65 -10.24
N ASN A 120 15.17 -3.38 -9.87
CA ASN A 120 15.06 -2.20 -10.74
C ASN A 120 13.66 -1.96 -11.32
N LYS A 121 12.62 -2.59 -10.77
CA LYS A 121 11.24 -2.37 -11.15
C LYS A 121 10.45 -1.79 -9.99
N THR A 122 9.65 -0.77 -10.28
CA THR A 122 8.78 -0.13 -9.30
C THR A 122 7.50 -0.96 -9.11
N TYR A 123 7.15 -1.20 -7.86
CA TYR A 123 5.92 -1.88 -7.44
C TYR A 123 5.10 -0.94 -6.56
N ILE A 124 3.80 -0.91 -6.81
CA ILE A 124 2.80 -0.39 -5.85
C ILE A 124 2.11 -1.60 -5.25
N LEU A 125 2.20 -1.75 -3.93
CA LEU A 125 1.78 -2.94 -3.21
C LEU A 125 0.56 -2.60 -2.36
N LEU A 126 -0.59 -3.18 -2.69
CA LEU A 126 -1.88 -2.90 -2.06
C LEU A 126 -2.29 -4.07 -1.15
N GLY A 127 -2.17 -3.89 0.17
CA GLY A 127 -2.49 -4.89 1.17
C GLY A 127 -3.99 -4.99 1.44
N ILE A 128 -4.65 -6.02 0.93
CA ILE A 128 -6.11 -6.18 1.04
C ILE A 128 -6.61 -6.23 2.48
N GLU A 129 -5.84 -6.82 3.39
CA GLU A 129 -6.18 -6.92 4.80
C GLU A 129 -6.26 -5.55 5.46
N LYS A 130 -5.33 -4.64 5.13
CA LYS A 130 -5.34 -3.26 5.63
C LYS A 130 -6.42 -2.43 4.96
N ILE A 131 -6.67 -2.63 3.66
CA ILE A 131 -7.78 -1.97 2.96
C ILE A 131 -9.13 -2.34 3.60
N ILE A 132 -9.33 -3.62 3.93
CA ILE A 132 -10.55 -4.09 4.60
C ILE A 132 -10.65 -3.54 6.03
N GLU A 133 -9.57 -3.61 6.81
CA GLU A 133 -9.52 -3.12 8.19
C GLU A 133 -9.83 -1.63 8.30
N LEU A 134 -9.24 -0.82 7.40
CA LEU A 134 -9.44 0.63 7.36
C LEU A 134 -10.74 1.04 6.65
N LYS A 135 -11.48 0.07 6.12
CA LYS A 135 -12.71 0.27 5.33
C LYS A 135 -12.51 1.15 4.09
N TRP A 136 -11.32 1.08 3.49
CA TRP A 136 -10.95 1.84 2.29
C TRP A 136 -11.31 1.12 0.99
N TYR A 137 -12.33 0.24 1.02
CA TYR A 137 -12.68 -0.61 -0.11
C TYR A 137 -13.80 -0.06 -1.01
N ASP A 138 -14.42 1.07 -0.66
CA ASP A 138 -15.31 1.75 -1.61
C ASP A 138 -14.51 2.37 -2.77
N LEU A 139 -15.19 2.65 -3.89
CA LEU A 139 -14.53 3.10 -5.11
C LEU A 139 -13.76 4.42 -4.92
N LYS A 140 -14.29 5.35 -4.12
CA LYS A 140 -13.65 6.66 -3.91
C LYS A 140 -12.41 6.50 -3.05
N ALA A 141 -12.50 5.72 -1.96
CA ALA A 141 -11.38 5.43 -1.10
C ALA A 141 -10.27 4.70 -1.87
N MET A 142 -10.58 3.62 -2.59
CA MET A 142 -9.55 2.89 -3.35
C MET A 142 -8.91 3.75 -4.45
N LYS A 143 -9.66 4.67 -5.08
CA LYS A 143 -9.08 5.63 -6.02
C LYS A 143 -8.05 6.53 -5.34
N GLY A 144 -8.40 7.12 -4.19
CA GLY A 144 -7.47 7.94 -3.41
C GLY A 144 -6.17 7.19 -3.11
N LEU A 145 -6.29 6.01 -2.47
CA LEU A 145 -5.16 5.14 -2.16
C LEU A 145 -4.25 4.88 -3.37
N ILE A 146 -4.81 4.39 -4.48
CA ILE A 146 -4.04 4.05 -5.67
C ILE A 146 -3.38 5.30 -6.26
N TYR A 147 -4.08 6.43 -6.29
CA TYR A 147 -3.56 7.67 -6.86
C TYR A 147 -2.47 8.29 -5.99
N HIS A 148 -2.59 8.20 -4.66
CA HIS A 148 -1.55 8.63 -3.72
C HIS A 148 -0.25 7.83 -3.92
N GLU A 149 -0.34 6.50 -3.94
CA GLU A 149 0.83 5.65 -4.19
C GLU A 149 1.43 5.86 -5.59
N LEU A 150 0.59 6.11 -6.60
CA LEU A 150 1.06 6.52 -7.93
C LEU A 150 1.80 7.84 -7.88
N GLY A 151 1.38 8.79 -7.04
CA GLY A 151 2.09 10.06 -6.84
C GLY A 151 3.51 9.85 -6.32
N HIS A 152 3.70 8.94 -5.36
CA HIS A 152 5.04 8.54 -4.90
C HIS A 152 5.86 7.90 -6.02
N ALA A 153 5.30 6.94 -6.75
CA ALA A 153 5.98 6.26 -7.85
C ALA A 153 6.35 7.24 -9.00
N TYR A 154 5.42 8.13 -9.35
CA TYR A 154 5.59 9.17 -10.37
C TYR A 154 6.69 10.16 -9.99
N HIS A 155 6.69 10.61 -8.74
CA HIS A 155 7.75 11.46 -8.22
C HIS A 155 9.12 10.77 -8.31
N ASN A 156 9.21 9.51 -7.87
CA ASN A 156 10.46 8.76 -7.86
C ASN A 156 11.04 8.58 -9.28
N GLU A 157 10.20 8.18 -10.26
CA GLU A 157 10.63 7.92 -11.63
C GLU A 157 11.17 9.19 -12.33
N TYR A 158 10.48 10.32 -12.15
CA TYR A 158 10.77 11.52 -12.93
C TYR A 158 11.66 12.55 -12.26
N THR A 159 11.81 12.51 -10.94
CA THR A 159 12.67 13.47 -10.24
C THR A 159 14.02 12.89 -9.87
N LYS A 160 14.16 11.56 -9.75
CA LYS A 160 15.43 10.86 -9.42
C LYS A 160 16.21 11.51 -8.27
N LEU A 161 15.50 12.10 -7.31
CA LEU A 161 16.09 12.76 -6.16
C LEU A 161 16.43 11.71 -5.10
N ASN A 162 17.46 10.90 -5.35
CA ASN A 162 18.04 10.06 -4.30
C ASN A 162 18.74 10.96 -3.29
N GLN A 163 18.06 11.27 -2.20
CA GLN A 163 18.64 12.07 -1.12
C GLN A 163 19.13 11.17 0.01
N LYS A 164 20.39 11.39 0.41
CA LYS A 164 20.93 10.85 1.66
C LYS A 164 20.81 11.96 2.70
N PHE A 165 20.27 11.62 3.87
CA PHE A 165 20.10 12.56 4.97
C PHE A 165 21.00 12.17 6.13
N ASP A 166 21.75 13.13 6.63
CA ASP A 166 22.66 12.93 7.77
C ASP A 166 21.93 13.08 9.12
N ASN A 167 20.68 13.55 9.11
CA ASN A 167 19.88 13.73 10.32
C ASN A 167 18.38 13.47 10.10
N ASN A 168 17.67 13.23 11.20
CA ASN A 168 16.24 12.92 11.20
C ASN A 168 15.36 14.10 10.76
N ARG A 169 15.79 15.34 10.97
CA ARG A 169 15.02 16.53 10.60
C ARG A 169 14.91 16.65 9.08
N ASP A 170 16.01 16.50 8.37
CA ASP A 170 16.01 16.62 6.91
C ASP A 170 15.27 15.46 6.26
N LYS A 171 15.43 14.23 6.80
CA LYS A 171 14.63 13.07 6.41
C LYS A 171 13.14 13.33 6.58
N PHE A 172 12.75 13.98 7.68
CA PHE A 172 11.35 14.32 7.95
C PHE A 172 10.81 15.39 7.01
N ILE A 173 11.56 16.48 6.78
CA ILE A 173 11.17 17.53 5.82
C ILE A 173 11.00 16.92 4.43
N TRP A 174 11.90 16.02 4.04
CA TRP A 174 11.79 15.30 2.79
C TRP A 174 10.55 14.42 2.73
N GLN A 175 10.27 13.66 3.80
CA GLN A 175 9.05 12.85 3.89
C GLN A 175 7.80 13.73 3.73
N LEU A 176 7.71 14.85 4.45
CA LEU A 176 6.59 15.80 4.31
C LEU A 176 6.44 16.30 2.87
N PHE A 177 7.55 16.61 2.21
CA PHE A 177 7.54 17.03 0.82
C PHE A 177 7.02 15.93 -0.10
N THR A 178 7.49 14.68 0.05
CA THR A 178 7.05 13.56 -0.77
C THR A 178 5.59 13.20 -0.55
N GLU A 179 5.08 13.28 0.68
CA GLU A 179 3.64 13.14 0.96
C GLU A 179 2.83 14.25 0.28
N GLY A 180 3.27 15.51 0.37
CA GLY A 180 2.60 16.62 -0.29
C GLY A 180 2.55 16.47 -1.82
N VAL A 181 3.61 15.95 -2.44
CA VAL A 181 3.62 15.62 -3.87
C VAL A 181 2.63 14.51 -4.20
N ALA A 182 2.57 13.45 -3.38
CA ALA A 182 1.61 12.36 -3.57
C ALA A 182 0.17 12.82 -3.43
N THR A 183 -0.14 13.63 -2.41
CA THR A 183 -1.46 14.25 -2.21
C THR A 183 -1.84 15.18 -3.37
N PHE A 184 -0.91 16.00 -3.87
CA PHE A 184 -1.19 16.85 -5.03
C PHE A 184 -1.51 16.02 -6.28
N PHE A 185 -0.78 14.92 -6.49
CA PHE A 185 -1.01 14.00 -7.60
C PHE A 185 -2.41 13.36 -7.50
N GLU A 186 -2.74 12.84 -6.32
CA GLU A 186 -4.06 12.31 -5.98
C GLU A 186 -5.19 13.30 -6.27
N GLN A 187 -5.12 14.50 -5.69
CA GLN A 187 -6.12 15.54 -5.82
C GLN A 187 -6.32 15.97 -7.28
N THR A 188 -5.24 16.01 -8.06
CA THR A 188 -5.29 16.37 -9.48
C THR A 188 -6.02 15.32 -10.31
N LEU A 189 -5.81 14.03 -10.04
CA LEU A 189 -6.54 12.95 -10.70
C LEU A 189 -8.01 12.92 -10.28
N ILE A 190 -8.29 13.12 -8.99
CA ILE A 190 -9.66 13.20 -8.46
C ILE A 190 -10.41 14.43 -8.99
N GLY A 191 -9.71 15.53 -9.24
CA GLY A 191 -10.29 16.81 -9.64
C GLY A 191 -10.86 17.62 -8.48
N ASP A 192 -10.42 17.35 -7.25
CA ASP A 192 -10.82 18.07 -6.03
C ASP A 192 -9.61 18.28 -5.11
N PHE A 193 -9.11 19.51 -5.03
CA PHE A 193 -8.00 19.90 -4.16
C PHE A 193 -8.35 19.96 -2.66
N ASN A 194 -9.61 19.74 -2.29
CA ASN A 194 -10.02 19.57 -0.90
C ASN A 194 -10.18 18.09 -0.51
N TYR A 195 -9.93 17.16 -1.43
CA TYR A 195 -9.92 15.74 -1.13
C TYR A 195 -8.66 15.36 -0.34
N TYR A 196 -8.86 14.58 0.71
CA TYR A 196 -7.81 13.92 1.47
C TYR A 196 -8.28 12.49 1.72
N HIS A 197 -7.49 11.50 1.27
CA HIS A 197 -7.80 10.09 1.45
C HIS A 197 -7.56 9.62 2.89
N GLU A 198 -6.45 10.06 3.48
CA GLU A 198 -6.14 9.77 4.88
C GLU A 198 -7.02 10.59 5.82
N ASP A 199 -7.40 9.96 6.93
CA ASP A 199 -8.12 10.63 8.01
C ASP A 199 -7.33 11.87 8.48
N LYS A 200 -8.03 12.92 8.93
CA LYS A 200 -7.43 14.20 9.33
C LYS A 200 -6.36 14.09 10.42
N ASP A 201 -6.23 12.91 11.03
CA ASP A 201 -5.32 12.57 12.10
C ASP A 201 -4.00 11.91 11.66
N SER A 202 -3.78 11.56 10.38
CA SER A 202 -2.48 10.98 9.93
C SER A 202 -1.30 11.94 10.12
N TRP A 203 -1.56 13.24 9.98
CA TRP A 203 -0.63 14.30 10.35
C TRP A 203 -0.22 14.23 11.83
N LYS A 204 -1.11 13.82 12.73
CA LYS A 204 -0.78 13.64 14.15
C LYS A 204 0.12 12.44 14.37
N ASP A 205 0.04 11.39 13.56
CA ASP A 205 0.94 10.24 13.63
C ASP A 205 2.34 10.55 13.07
N ILE A 206 2.41 11.37 12.03
CA ILE A 206 3.66 11.95 11.53
C ILE A 206 4.30 12.85 12.62
N LEU A 207 3.50 13.64 13.33
CA LEU A 207 3.95 14.49 14.43
C LEU A 207 4.22 13.74 15.75
N SER A 208 3.60 12.57 15.99
CA SER A 208 3.78 11.80 17.23
C SER A 208 5.14 11.11 17.29
N LYS A 209 5.71 10.76 16.12
CA LYS A 209 7.10 10.28 15.96
C LYS A 209 8.16 11.31 16.42
N PHE A 210 7.77 12.54 16.74
CA PHE A 210 8.63 13.60 17.28
C PHE A 210 8.67 13.67 18.81
N LYS A 211 7.72 13.06 19.53
CA LYS A 211 7.62 13.19 20.99
C LYS A 211 8.55 12.26 21.78
N SER A 212 9.35 11.44 21.11
CA SER A 212 10.31 10.52 21.72
C SER A 212 11.76 11.02 21.66
N HIS A 213 11.99 12.30 21.97
CA HIS A 213 13.33 12.86 22.22
C HIS A 213 13.35 13.53 23.60
#